data_AF-A0A537WIX6-F1
#
_entry.id   AF-A0A537WIX6-F1
#
_cell.length_a   1.000
_cell.length_b   1.000
_cell.length_c   1.000
_cell.angle_alpha   90.00
_cell.angle_beta   90.00
_cell.angle_gamma   90.00
#
_symmetry.space_group_name_H-M   'P 1'
#
loop_
_entity.id
_entity.type
_entity.pdbx_description
1 polymer ?
#
loop_
_entity_poly.entity_id
_entity_poly.type
_entity_poly.pdbx_seq_one_letter_code
_entity_poly.pdbx_strand_id
1 'polypeptide(L)'
;MHAPTRLRRIASSILPTVALIGLAPTAAQAATCTFDSSTATVSVSVGSGTTTLSVSAGNVVADGSPCGSATVTNADTIDASATGGTLVIDLSGGPFAPGQKAE
;
A
#
# COMPACT_ATOMS: atom_id res chain seq x y z
N MET A 1 2.16 75.25 -35.04
CA MET A 1 2.76 74.22 -35.92
C MET A 1 3.09 73.02 -35.03
N HIS A 2 2.32 71.94 -35.19
CA HIS A 2 2.47 70.54 -34.78
C HIS A 2 3.23 70.10 -33.50
N ALA A 3 2.48 69.42 -32.61
CA ALA A 3 2.96 68.45 -31.62
C ALA A 3 3.66 67.23 -32.28
N PRO A 4 4.39 66.40 -31.52
CA PRO A 4 3.74 65.17 -31.03
C PRO A 4 4.21 64.65 -29.64
N THR A 5 3.21 64.21 -28.88
CA THR A 5 3.26 63.31 -27.72
C THR A 5 4.05 62.03 -28.03
N ARG A 6 5.01 61.64 -27.19
CA ARG A 6 5.64 60.30 -27.25
C ARG A 6 5.44 59.54 -25.95
N LEU A 7 4.38 58.73 -25.98
CA LEU A 7 4.08 57.61 -25.10
C LEU A 7 5.28 56.64 -25.10
N ARG A 8 5.94 56.41 -23.95
CA ARG A 8 7.05 55.46 -23.86
C ARG A 8 6.63 54.24 -23.04
N ARG A 9 6.54 53.13 -23.76
CA ARG A 9 6.09 51.79 -23.40
C ARG A 9 6.58 51.30 -22.03
N ILE A 10 5.64 50.72 -21.31
CA ILE A 10 5.76 49.91 -20.11
C ILE A 10 6.66 48.69 -20.45
N ALA A 11 7.86 48.62 -19.89
CA ALA A 11 8.74 47.46 -20.03
C ALA A 11 8.50 46.50 -18.86
N SER A 12 7.60 45.55 -19.10
CA SER A 12 7.30 44.44 -18.19
C SER A 12 8.56 43.58 -18.03
N SER A 13 9.19 43.62 -16.85
CA SER A 13 10.31 42.73 -16.51
C SER A 13 9.78 41.34 -16.19
N ILE A 14 10.08 40.38 -17.05
CA ILE A 14 9.75 38.97 -16.89
C ILE A 14 10.80 38.39 -15.92
N LEU A 15 10.41 38.10 -14.69
CA LEU A 15 11.24 37.34 -13.75
C LEU A 15 11.31 35.86 -14.20
N PRO A 16 12.50 35.24 -14.24
CA PRO A 16 12.61 33.81 -14.53
C PRO A 16 12.15 33.00 -13.32
N THR A 17 11.03 32.31 -13.45
CA THR A 17 10.55 31.36 -12.43
C THR A 17 11.48 30.14 -12.43
N VAL A 18 12.35 30.04 -11.43
CA VAL A 18 13.14 28.84 -11.19
C VAL A 18 12.19 27.71 -10.78
N ALA A 19 11.96 26.76 -11.66
CA ALA A 19 11.17 25.57 -11.37
C ALA A 19 12.02 24.62 -10.50
N LEU A 20 11.74 24.59 -9.20
CA LEU A 20 12.24 23.52 -8.31
C LEU A 20 11.61 22.20 -8.77
N ILE A 21 12.42 21.31 -9.34
CA ILE A 21 12.05 19.93 -9.60
C ILE A 21 12.04 19.21 -8.24
N GLY A 22 10.90 19.24 -7.55
CA GLY A 22 10.71 18.48 -6.32
C GLY A 22 10.68 16.99 -6.64
N LEU A 23 11.60 16.21 -6.07
CA LEU A 23 11.44 14.76 -6.01
C LEU A 23 10.23 14.49 -5.10
N ALA A 24 9.11 14.11 -5.69
CA ALA A 24 7.98 13.62 -4.91
C ALA A 24 8.42 12.34 -4.17
N PRO A 25 8.24 12.25 -2.85
CA PRO A 25 8.46 10.99 -2.15
C PRO A 25 7.51 9.94 -2.73
N THR A 26 8.06 8.83 -3.20
CA THR A 26 7.24 7.67 -3.60
C THR A 26 6.54 7.17 -2.35
N ALA A 27 5.21 7.30 -2.29
CA ALA A 27 4.44 6.77 -1.17
C ALA A 27 4.70 5.27 -1.06
N ALA A 28 5.18 4.82 0.10
CA ALA A 28 5.32 3.41 0.40
C ALA A 28 3.93 2.75 0.29
N GLN A 29 3.84 1.68 -0.49
CA GLN A 29 2.58 0.95 -0.63
C GLN A 29 2.32 0.22 0.69
N ALA A 30 1.17 0.47 1.31
CA ALA A 30 0.76 -0.22 2.52
C ALA A 30 0.35 -1.66 2.17
N ALA A 31 0.61 -2.59 3.09
CA ALA A 31 0.13 -3.94 2.95
C ALA A 31 -1.39 -3.99 3.09
N THR A 32 -2.03 -4.87 2.34
CA THR A 32 -3.47 -5.15 2.45
C THR A 32 -3.68 -6.63 2.71
N CYS A 33 -4.73 -6.95 3.47
CA CYS A 33 -5.11 -8.33 3.73
C CYS A 33 -6.63 -8.47 3.75
N THR A 34 -7.14 -9.44 3.00
CA THR A 34 -8.58 -9.70 2.87
C THR A 34 -8.88 -11.18 2.78
N PHE A 35 -10.09 -11.56 3.16
CA PHE A 35 -10.58 -12.93 3.10
C PHE A 35 -11.76 -13.06 2.16
N ASP A 36 -11.72 -14.04 1.26
CA ASP A 36 -12.84 -14.47 0.45
C ASP A 36 -13.39 -15.81 0.98
N SER A 37 -14.60 -15.78 1.52
CA SER A 37 -15.25 -16.97 2.08
C SER A 37 -15.73 -17.96 1.01
N SER A 38 -15.87 -17.52 -0.24
CA SER A 38 -16.35 -18.38 -1.33
C SER A 38 -15.28 -19.39 -1.75
N THR A 39 -14.02 -18.97 -1.70
CA THR A 39 -12.84 -19.77 -2.05
C THR A 39 -11.98 -20.17 -0.85
N ALA A 40 -12.33 -19.71 0.36
CA ALA A 40 -11.53 -19.90 1.57
C ALA A 40 -10.10 -19.36 1.43
N THR A 41 -9.95 -18.23 0.73
CA THR A 41 -8.64 -17.65 0.40
C THR A 41 -8.39 -16.37 1.19
N VAL A 42 -7.23 -16.29 1.82
CA VAL A 42 -6.66 -15.06 2.38
C VAL A 42 -5.74 -14.44 1.33
N SER A 43 -6.13 -13.31 0.76
CA SER A 43 -5.29 -12.55 -0.15
C SER A 43 -4.49 -11.51 0.62
N VAL A 44 -3.17 -11.60 0.54
CA VAL A 44 -2.20 -10.69 1.16
C VAL A 44 -1.48 -9.94 0.05
N SER A 45 -1.59 -8.62 0.02
CA SER A 45 -0.75 -7.77 -0.82
C SER A 45 0.32 -7.15 0.05
N VAL A 46 1.56 -7.57 -0.15
CA VAL A 46 2.73 -7.08 0.57
C VAL A 46 3.15 -5.76 -0.05
N GLY A 47 3.23 -4.75 0.81
CA GLY A 47 3.69 -3.41 0.46
C GLY A 47 5.18 -3.36 0.09
N SER A 48 5.78 -2.16 0.13
CA SER A 48 7.22 -1.99 -0.09
C SER A 48 8.08 -2.29 1.14
N GLY A 49 7.47 -2.69 2.26
CA GLY A 49 8.13 -2.98 3.54
C GLY A 49 8.08 -4.46 3.91
N THR A 50 8.22 -4.74 5.20
CA THR A 50 8.00 -6.07 5.76
C THR A 50 6.57 -6.18 6.26
N THR A 51 5.86 -7.22 5.84
CA THR A 51 4.55 -7.61 6.34
C THR A 51 4.68 -8.91 7.09
N THR A 52 4.18 -8.96 8.32
CA THR A 52 4.19 -10.18 9.13
C THR A 52 2.80 -10.78 9.15
N LEU A 53 2.66 -12.00 8.61
CA LEU A 53 1.44 -12.79 8.71
C LEU A 53 1.59 -13.78 9.87
N SER A 54 0.62 -13.77 10.78
CA SER A 54 0.63 -14.56 12.00
C SER A 54 -0.77 -15.09 12.34
N VAL A 55 -0.83 -15.98 13.32
CA VAL A 55 -2.08 -16.38 13.97
C VAL A 55 -2.19 -15.69 15.32
N SER A 56 -3.34 -15.08 15.61
CA SER A 56 -3.63 -14.48 16.91
C SER A 56 -5.04 -14.86 17.37
N ALA A 57 -5.11 -15.58 18.49
CA ALA A 57 -6.37 -16.12 19.02
C ALA A 57 -7.22 -16.86 17.97
N GLY A 58 -6.57 -17.60 17.06
CA GLY A 58 -7.21 -18.34 15.95
C GLY A 58 -7.55 -17.50 14.71
N ASN A 59 -7.36 -16.19 14.74
CA ASN A 59 -7.53 -15.32 13.57
C ASN A 59 -6.24 -15.21 12.77
N VAL A 60 -6.37 -15.09 11.45
CA VAL A 60 -5.24 -14.75 10.57
C VAL A 60 -5.06 -13.24 10.59
N VAL A 61 -3.87 -12.78 10.97
CA VAL A 61 -3.55 -11.36 11.10
C VAL A 61 -2.34 -10.98 10.25
N ALA A 62 -2.40 -9.82 9.62
CA ALA A 62 -1.28 -9.17 8.93
C ALA A 62 -0.88 -7.91 9.70
N ASP A 63 0.38 -7.83 10.13
CA ASP A 63 0.92 -6.73 10.95
C ASP A 63 0.06 -6.41 12.19
N GLY A 64 -0.48 -7.46 12.80
CA GLY A 64 -1.36 -7.38 13.98
C GLY A 64 -2.82 -7.04 13.69
N SER A 65 -3.18 -6.76 12.43
CA SER A 65 -4.56 -6.47 12.01
C SER A 65 -5.22 -7.70 11.38
N PRO A 66 -6.48 -8.03 11.72
CA PRO A 66 -7.16 -9.20 11.16
C PRO A 66 -7.40 -9.07 9.65
N CYS A 67 -7.16 -10.17 8.94
CA CYS A 67 -7.42 -10.32 7.51
C CYS A 67 -8.92 -10.53 7.25
N GLY A 68 -9.74 -9.52 7.55
CA GLY A 68 -11.19 -9.65 7.55
C GLY A 68 -11.67 -10.66 8.59
N SER A 69 -12.49 -11.63 8.17
CA SER A 69 -13.02 -12.71 9.03
C SER A 69 -12.21 -14.02 8.92
N ALA A 70 -10.97 -13.96 8.41
CA ALA A 70 -10.12 -15.14 8.28
C ALA A 70 -9.70 -15.71 9.64
N THR A 71 -9.80 -17.02 9.75
CA THR A 71 -9.39 -17.85 10.89
C THR A 71 -8.65 -19.07 10.38
N VAL A 72 -7.90 -19.72 11.26
CA VAL A 72 -7.19 -20.96 10.93
C VAL A 72 -8.12 -22.14 10.60
N THR A 73 -9.43 -22.01 10.82
CA THR A 73 -10.46 -23.03 10.55
C THR A 73 -11.31 -22.75 9.31
N ASN A 74 -11.22 -21.56 8.71
CA ASN A 74 -12.01 -21.20 7.51
C ASN A 74 -11.14 -20.75 6.32
N ALA A 75 -9.84 -20.55 6.51
CA ALA A 75 -8.90 -20.26 5.44
C ALA A 75 -8.16 -21.55 5.04
N ASP A 76 -8.26 -21.93 3.76
CA ASP A 76 -7.50 -23.05 3.18
C ASP A 76 -6.26 -22.55 2.42
N THR A 77 -6.35 -21.37 1.81
CA THR A 77 -5.30 -20.84 0.94
C THR A 77 -4.87 -19.47 1.43
N ILE A 78 -3.56 -19.23 1.47
CA ILE A 78 -2.98 -17.89 1.63
C ILE A 78 -2.33 -17.55 0.29
N ASP A 79 -2.93 -16.62 -0.44
CA ASP A 79 -2.41 -16.07 -1.68
C ASP A 79 -1.67 -14.77 -1.38
N ALA A 80 -0.36 -14.78 -1.54
CA ALA A 80 0.48 -13.63 -1.27
C ALA A 80 1.09 -13.06 -2.54
N SER A 81 0.91 -11.76 -2.74
CA SER A 81 1.49 -10.99 -3.83
C SER A 81 2.39 -9.88 -3.30
N ALA A 82 3.50 -9.59 -3.97
CA ALA A 82 4.42 -8.53 -3.56
C ALA A 82 4.99 -7.82 -4.80
N THR A 83 5.16 -6.49 -4.72
CA THR A 83 5.84 -5.70 -5.76
C THR A 83 7.22 -5.20 -5.33
N GLY A 84 7.74 -5.68 -4.19
CA GLY A 84 9.08 -5.33 -3.69
C GLY A 84 9.30 -5.45 -2.18
N GLY A 85 8.29 -5.87 -1.40
CA GLY A 85 8.43 -6.08 0.05
C GLY A 85 8.78 -7.50 0.46
N THR A 86 8.81 -7.71 1.78
CA THR A 86 9.10 -9.00 2.43
C THR A 86 7.86 -9.50 3.15
N LEU A 87 7.47 -10.75 2.91
CA LEU A 87 6.49 -11.45 3.73
C LEU A 87 7.21 -12.32 4.77
N VAL A 88 6.88 -12.11 6.03
CA VAL A 88 7.31 -12.98 7.13
C VAL A 88 6.11 -13.79 7.58
N ILE A 89 6.27 -15.12 7.62
CA ILE A 89 5.30 -16.02 8.24
C ILE A 89 5.78 -16.31 9.65
N ASP A 90 5.07 -15.80 10.65
CA ASP A 90 5.34 -16.08 12.04
C ASP A 90 4.38 -17.15 12.57
N LEU A 91 4.96 -18.25 13.04
CA LEU A 91 4.23 -19.39 13.61
C LEU A 91 4.24 -19.38 15.14
N SER A 92 4.75 -18.32 15.78
CA SER A 92 4.83 -18.24 17.24
C SER A 92 3.45 -18.22 17.90
N GLY A 93 2.44 -17.69 17.20
CA GLY A 93 1.03 -17.71 17.62
C GLY A 93 0.27 -19.00 17.30
N GLY A 94 0.94 -20.00 16.73
CA GLY A 94 0.36 -21.28 16.33
C GLY A 94 0.37 -21.52 14.81
N PRO A 95 0.03 -22.74 14.37
CA PRO A 95 -0.01 -23.09 12.95
C PRO A 95 -1.24 -22.49 12.25
N PHE A 96 -1.12 -22.29 10.92
CA PHE A 96 -2.25 -21.99 10.02
C PHE A 96 -3.02 -23.28 9.68
N ALA A 97 -3.60 -23.91 10.69
CA ALA A 97 -4.29 -25.20 10.59
C ALA A 97 -5.51 -25.22 11.53
N PRO A 98 -6.56 -26.01 11.24
CA PRO A 98 -6.63 -27.13 10.29
C PRO A 98 -7.08 -26.79 8.86
N GLY A 99 -7.37 -25.52 8.55
CA GLY A 99 -8.04 -25.16 7.30
C GLY A 99 -9.54 -25.43 7.33
N GLN A 100 -10.25 -25.01 6.29
CA GLN A 100 -11.70 -25.26 6.14
C GLN A 100 -11.98 -26.67 5.60
N LYS A 101 -11.06 -27.22 4.80
CA LYS A 101 -11.12 -28.57 4.25
C LYS A 101 -10.01 -29.42 4.85
N ALA A 102 -10.28 -30.71 5.03
CA ALA A 102 -9.23 -31.66 5.32
C ALA A 102 -8.35 -31.88 4.06
N GLU A 103 -7.04 -31.85 4.25
CA GLU A 103 -6.01 -32.08 3.22
C GLU A 103 -5.82 -33.57 2.89
#